data_AF-A0A1G8EB10-F1
#
_entry.id   AF-A0A1G8EB10-F1
#
_cell.length_a   1.000
_cell.length_b   1.000
_cell.length_c   1.000
_cell.angle_alpha   90.00
_cell.angle_beta   90.00
_cell.angle_gamma   90.00
#
_symmetry.space_group_name_H-M   'P 1'
#
loop_
_entity.id
_entity.type
_entity.pdbx_description
1 polymer ?
#
loop_
_entity_poly.entity_id
_entity_poly.type
_entity_poly.pdbx_seq_one_letter_code
_entity_poly.pdbx_strand_id
1 'polypeptide(L)'
;MTALIPGTCPADAPPGEQALFAALRDAPGTEGWIAFHGLPIVQHARQIEGEADFVVLVPGEGLLVIEVKSHQSVELNEHNEWVLGGKRQQRSPITQARDNMRSVEAWLRRKGERVAFPIASVVWFTHIGGERLAGIPARIDLDPGELLSRADRQPQRLAGAVVAALRKQRAMLEHRGVSMYSDAPNVDELRAVRSALMPAFRIVAGPADRREARAESIRMATERQEHILEIVEDNDRILVLGPAGTGKTNLAIRAARRLANRDERVLVTCFNERLEGVLDATLARHDGVTVARAHKIMLELTGLEAPEHASDEWWNEVLPRETLVITQADDYAPRFTALVVDEAQDLSRPLVLDVLDSIVDGGLAASRSLVAGDFERQDIFRRSDTTADGLARVRERIPHSTITRLVDNARAAPALAELVEALTGDELFRERLRMDDGRGKVVSYADESEQQGLLTDAVVALVDDGYRLDEILVLAPKRDSAAARATDPWLHERLAPPGATAIVPNRIRWGTVHAYKGLESPAVILTDVDPARPRGEELLYVGATRATDHLFVLTVDPSLVERVEAAGA
;
A
#
# COMPACT_ATOMS: atom_id res chain seq x y z
N MET A 1 -7.59 33.28 16.30
CA MET A 1 -7.36 33.53 14.86
C MET A 1 -8.40 32.76 14.04
N THR A 2 -8.80 33.31 12.90
CA THR A 2 -9.75 32.74 11.95
C THR A 2 -9.22 31.45 11.32
N ALA A 3 -10.06 30.42 11.19
CA ALA A 3 -9.75 29.23 10.39
C ALA A 3 -10.10 29.49 8.91
N LEU A 4 -9.08 29.68 8.07
CA LEU A 4 -9.23 29.93 6.64
C LEU A 4 -9.32 28.63 5.84
N ILE A 5 -10.19 28.62 4.84
CA ILE A 5 -10.49 27.47 3.97
C ILE A 5 -10.51 27.95 2.51
N PRO A 6 -9.54 27.58 1.66
CA PRO A 6 -8.31 26.86 2.00
C PRO A 6 -7.40 27.66 2.97
N GLY A 7 -6.49 26.97 3.65
CA GLY A 7 -5.56 27.58 4.60
C GLY A 7 -4.50 28.49 3.95
N THR A 8 -4.39 28.46 2.63
CA THR A 8 -3.48 29.28 1.82
C THR A 8 -4.26 30.01 0.73
N CYS A 9 -3.87 31.25 0.44
CA CYS A 9 -4.46 32.04 -0.64
C CYS A 9 -3.71 31.76 -1.95
N PRO A 10 -4.39 31.49 -3.08
CA PRO A 10 -3.77 31.37 -4.40
C PRO A 10 -2.95 32.61 -4.78
N ALA A 11 -1.79 32.40 -5.44
CA ALA A 11 -0.88 33.50 -5.80
C ALA A 11 -1.45 34.43 -6.89
N ASP A 12 -2.37 33.93 -7.70
CA ASP A 12 -3.08 34.63 -8.77
C ASP A 12 -4.39 35.28 -8.31
N ALA A 13 -4.80 35.08 -7.05
CA ALA A 13 -5.98 35.74 -6.49
C ALA A 13 -5.86 37.27 -6.60
N PRO A 14 -6.96 38.01 -6.86
CA PRO A 14 -6.94 39.46 -6.96
C PRO A 14 -6.26 40.13 -5.74
N PRO A 15 -5.50 41.23 -5.91
CA PRO A 15 -4.75 41.86 -4.82
C PRO A 15 -5.62 42.26 -3.61
N GLY A 16 -6.89 42.60 -3.84
CA GLY A 16 -7.83 42.93 -2.76
C GLY A 16 -8.23 41.72 -1.92
N GLU A 17 -8.33 40.54 -2.54
CA GLU A 17 -8.65 39.30 -1.84
C GLU A 17 -7.44 38.81 -1.05
N GLN A 18 -6.24 38.82 -1.63
CA GLN A 18 -5.00 38.52 -0.90
C GLN A 18 -4.85 39.41 0.35
N ALA A 19 -5.14 40.70 0.15
CA ALA A 19 -5.14 41.71 1.20
C ALA A 19 -6.18 41.45 2.31
N LEU A 20 -7.37 40.97 1.96
CA LEU A 20 -8.42 40.64 2.92
C LEU A 20 -8.17 39.28 3.60
N PHE A 21 -7.66 38.29 2.87
CA PHE A 21 -7.26 36.99 3.39
C PHE A 21 -6.23 37.14 4.52
N ALA A 22 -5.17 37.91 4.27
CA ALA A 22 -4.15 38.21 5.28
C ALA A 22 -4.76 38.97 6.48
N ALA A 23 -5.67 39.91 6.23
CA ALA A 23 -6.33 40.65 7.30
C ALA A 23 -7.23 39.74 8.17
N LEU A 24 -8.01 38.84 7.56
CA LEU A 24 -8.85 37.86 8.28
C LEU A 24 -8.00 36.88 9.09
N ARG A 25 -6.84 36.46 8.56
CA ARG A 25 -5.89 35.59 9.26
C ARG A 25 -5.35 36.23 10.54
N ASP A 26 -4.93 37.49 10.43
CA ASP A 26 -4.14 38.17 11.45
C ASP A 26 -4.97 39.07 12.39
N ALA A 27 -6.27 39.28 12.11
CA ALA A 27 -7.12 40.14 12.92
C ALA A 27 -7.32 39.60 14.35
N PRO A 28 -7.14 40.43 15.39
CA PRO A 28 -7.53 40.07 16.76
C PRO A 28 -9.07 39.97 16.90
N GLY A 29 -9.53 39.15 17.85
CA GLY A 29 -10.97 39.02 18.16
C GLY A 29 -11.76 38.18 17.17
N THR A 30 -11.08 37.39 16.33
CA THR A 30 -11.69 36.44 15.38
C THR A 30 -11.53 34.98 15.82
N GLU A 31 -11.34 34.73 17.12
CA GLU A 31 -11.28 33.35 17.63
C GLU A 31 -12.57 32.58 17.29
N GLY A 32 -12.42 31.38 16.73
CA GLY A 32 -13.55 30.52 16.35
C GLY A 32 -14.25 30.90 15.04
N TRP A 33 -13.82 31.96 14.35
CA TRP A 33 -14.34 32.29 13.03
C TRP A 33 -13.87 31.26 11.99
N ILE A 34 -14.71 30.97 11.01
CA ILE A 34 -14.36 30.16 9.84
C ILE A 34 -14.58 31.02 8.61
N ALA A 35 -13.58 31.14 7.74
CA ALA A 35 -13.69 31.92 6.52
C ALA A 35 -13.33 31.06 5.30
N PHE A 36 -14.29 30.87 4.41
CA PHE A 36 -14.05 30.30 3.09
C PHE A 36 -13.56 31.41 2.16
N HIS A 37 -12.49 31.15 1.40
CA HIS A 37 -11.99 32.01 0.32
C HIS A 37 -12.26 31.32 -1.01
N GLY A 38 -12.87 32.03 -1.95
CA GLY A 38 -13.21 31.52 -3.29
C GLY A 38 -14.13 30.31 -3.24
N LEU A 39 -15.28 30.42 -2.55
CA LEU A 39 -16.22 29.31 -2.41
C LEU A 39 -16.96 29.08 -3.74
N PRO A 40 -16.74 27.96 -4.46
CA PRO A 40 -17.44 27.70 -5.70
C PRO A 40 -18.90 27.32 -5.44
N ILE A 41 -19.81 27.87 -6.25
CA ILE A 41 -21.26 27.69 -6.16
C ILE A 41 -21.74 27.07 -7.48
N VAL A 42 -21.74 25.73 -7.53
CA VAL A 42 -22.12 24.92 -8.71
C VAL A 42 -23.61 25.05 -9.06
N GLN A 43 -24.45 25.51 -8.13
CA GLN A 43 -25.87 25.78 -8.39
C GLN A 43 -26.21 27.19 -7.95
N HIS A 44 -25.70 28.14 -8.72
CA HIS A 44 -25.85 29.57 -8.46
C HIS A 44 -27.25 30.07 -8.82
N ALA A 45 -27.78 31.03 -8.06
CA ALA A 45 -29.18 31.48 -8.17
C ALA A 45 -29.55 32.06 -9.56
N ARG A 46 -28.56 32.50 -10.35
CA ARG A 46 -28.77 33.15 -11.66
C ARG A 46 -27.77 32.76 -12.75
N GLN A 47 -26.83 31.85 -12.50
CA GLN A 47 -25.81 31.38 -13.46
C GLN A 47 -25.65 29.86 -13.33
N ILE A 48 -25.02 29.24 -14.33
CA ILE A 48 -24.71 27.80 -14.30
C ILE A 48 -23.75 27.52 -13.14
N GLU A 49 -22.76 28.39 -12.93
CA GLU A 49 -21.82 28.37 -11.80
C GLU A 49 -21.55 29.81 -11.34
N GLY A 50 -21.22 30.00 -10.06
CA GLY A 50 -20.78 31.28 -9.48
C GLY A 50 -19.72 31.04 -8.40
N GLU A 51 -19.13 32.10 -7.86
CA GLU A 51 -18.11 32.03 -6.82
C GLU A 51 -18.34 33.18 -5.83
N ALA A 52 -18.25 32.89 -4.54
CA ALA A 52 -18.25 33.90 -3.49
C ALA A 52 -16.81 34.13 -2.99
N ASP A 53 -16.31 35.36 -3.14
CA ASP A 53 -14.92 35.69 -2.77
C ASP A 53 -14.62 35.32 -1.31
N PHE A 54 -15.51 35.68 -0.36
CA PHE A 54 -15.47 35.12 0.98
C PHE A 54 -16.83 34.77 1.55
N VAL A 55 -16.87 33.70 2.34
CA VAL A 55 -18.01 33.35 3.22
C VAL A 55 -17.47 33.19 4.64
N VAL A 56 -17.90 34.04 5.56
CA VAL A 56 -17.39 34.10 6.94
C VAL A 56 -18.46 33.67 7.93
N LEU A 57 -18.20 32.61 8.68
CA LEU A 57 -19.01 32.12 9.79
C LEU A 57 -18.50 32.76 11.09
N VAL A 58 -19.38 33.50 11.76
CA VAL A 58 -19.05 34.26 12.97
C VAL A 58 -19.85 33.71 14.15
N PRO A 59 -19.18 33.09 15.16
CA PRO A 59 -19.82 32.57 16.36
C PRO A 59 -20.72 33.61 17.04
N GLY A 60 -21.96 33.22 17.33
CA GLY A 60 -22.96 34.08 17.97
C GLY A 60 -23.58 35.17 17.09
N GLU A 61 -23.07 35.41 15.88
CA GLU A 61 -23.52 36.52 15.02
C GLU A 61 -24.22 36.05 13.75
N GLY A 62 -23.63 35.13 12.97
CA GLY A 62 -24.23 34.65 11.71
C GLY A 62 -23.22 34.29 10.61
N LEU A 63 -23.69 34.34 9.36
CA LEU A 63 -22.91 34.10 8.14
C LEU A 63 -22.86 35.36 7.28
N LEU A 64 -21.66 35.81 6.92
CA LEU A 64 -21.44 36.96 6.05
C LEU A 64 -20.81 36.53 4.72
N VAL A 65 -21.46 36.85 3.61
CA VAL A 65 -20.88 36.76 2.27
C VAL A 65 -20.24 38.10 1.90
N ILE A 66 -19.01 38.07 1.42
CA ILE A 66 -18.24 39.27 1.10
C ILE A 66 -17.84 39.19 -0.37
N GLU A 67 -18.19 40.23 -1.12
CA GLU A 67 -17.72 40.47 -2.49
C GLU A 67 -16.60 41.52 -2.45
N VAL A 68 -15.42 41.20 -2.93
CA VAL A 68 -14.24 42.06 -2.86
C VAL A 68 -14.06 42.83 -4.17
N LYS A 69 -13.85 44.16 -4.07
CA LYS A 69 -13.49 45.01 -5.21
C LYS A 69 -12.25 45.83 -4.89
N SER A 70 -11.17 45.56 -5.61
CA SER A 70 -9.84 46.19 -5.44
C SER A 70 -9.59 47.40 -6.37
N HIS A 71 -10.63 47.99 -6.94
CA HIS A 71 -10.49 49.09 -7.88
C HIS A 71 -10.22 50.42 -7.13
N GLN A 72 -9.39 51.29 -7.71
CA GLN A 72 -9.07 52.60 -7.12
C GLN A 72 -10.14 53.68 -7.42
N SER A 73 -11.03 53.43 -8.39
CA SER A 73 -12.18 54.25 -8.71
C SER A 73 -13.45 53.40 -8.78
N VAL A 74 -14.54 53.96 -8.26
CA VAL A 74 -15.89 53.39 -8.25
C VAL A 74 -16.82 54.50 -8.68
N GLU A 75 -17.55 54.27 -9.75
CA GLU A 75 -18.51 55.21 -10.31
C GLU A 75 -19.82 54.49 -10.60
N LEU A 76 -20.93 55.19 -10.38
CA LEU A 76 -22.24 54.82 -10.87
C LEU A 76 -22.64 55.92 -11.85
N ASN A 77 -22.66 55.60 -13.14
CA ASN A 77 -22.90 56.61 -14.17
C ASN A 77 -24.38 57.06 -14.19
N GLU A 78 -24.68 58.09 -15.00
CA GLU A 78 -26.04 58.64 -15.15
C GLU A 78 -27.07 57.61 -15.68
N HIS A 79 -26.60 56.52 -16.30
CA HIS A 79 -27.42 55.41 -16.76
C HIS A 79 -27.63 54.30 -15.71
N ASN A 80 -27.21 54.55 -14.47
CA ASN A 80 -27.29 53.60 -13.35
C ASN A 80 -26.40 52.35 -13.52
N GLU A 81 -25.26 52.50 -14.19
CA GLU A 81 -24.33 51.42 -14.47
C GLU A 81 -23.06 51.56 -13.64
N TRP A 82 -22.62 50.45 -13.04
CA TRP A 82 -21.42 50.43 -12.23
C TRP A 82 -20.18 50.43 -13.13
N VAL A 83 -19.27 51.35 -12.88
CA VAL A 83 -17.97 51.45 -13.55
C VAL A 83 -16.88 51.35 -12.48
N LEU A 84 -16.05 50.31 -12.56
CA LEU A 84 -14.97 50.05 -11.61
C LEU A 84 -13.63 50.14 -12.33
N GLY A 85 -12.74 51.02 -11.87
CA GLY A 85 -11.43 51.21 -12.52
C GLY A 85 -11.52 51.59 -14.01
N GLY A 86 -12.59 52.31 -14.39
CA GLY A 86 -12.85 52.68 -15.80
C GLY A 86 -13.52 51.59 -16.64
N LYS A 87 -13.88 50.44 -16.07
CA LYS A 87 -14.58 49.36 -16.79
C LYS A 87 -16.02 49.21 -16.32
N ARG A 88 -16.96 49.30 -17.27
CA ARG A 88 -18.38 49.02 -17.06
C ARG A 88 -18.59 47.57 -16.61
N GLN A 89 -19.35 47.39 -15.54
CA GLN A 89 -19.69 46.10 -14.98
C GLN A 89 -20.99 45.58 -15.59
N GLN A 90 -21.04 44.30 -15.94
CA GLN A 90 -22.27 43.68 -16.44
C GLN A 90 -23.34 43.54 -15.34
N ARG A 91 -22.91 43.40 -14.09
CA ARG A 91 -23.77 43.35 -12.91
C ARG A 91 -23.19 44.23 -11.80
N SER A 92 -24.05 44.86 -11.01
CA SER A 92 -23.57 45.61 -9.86
C SER A 92 -22.88 44.68 -8.84
N PRO A 93 -21.81 45.13 -8.16
CA PRO A 93 -21.15 44.37 -7.09
C PRO A 93 -22.12 43.96 -5.98
N ILE A 94 -23.09 44.81 -5.66
CA ILE A 94 -24.11 44.55 -4.63
C ILE A 94 -25.01 43.39 -5.06
N THR A 95 -25.41 43.36 -6.33
CA THR A 95 -26.22 42.24 -6.85
C THR A 95 -25.43 40.94 -6.85
N GLN A 96 -24.13 40.99 -7.16
CA GLN A 96 -23.24 39.81 -7.08
C GLN A 96 -23.20 39.27 -5.64
N ALA A 97 -22.91 40.13 -4.65
CA ALA A 97 -22.88 39.75 -3.24
C ALA A 97 -24.22 39.15 -2.74
N ARG A 98 -25.34 39.77 -3.10
CA ARG A 98 -26.69 39.30 -2.72
C ARG A 98 -27.05 37.99 -3.40
N ASP A 99 -26.70 37.80 -4.67
CA ASP A 99 -26.98 36.57 -5.41
C ASP A 99 -26.13 35.40 -4.86
N ASN A 100 -24.86 35.65 -4.52
CA ASN A 100 -23.98 34.70 -3.85
C ASN A 100 -24.55 34.27 -2.49
N MET A 101 -24.96 35.23 -1.66
CA MET A 101 -25.61 34.99 -0.37
C MET A 101 -26.88 34.15 -0.50
N ARG A 102 -27.78 34.48 -1.44
CA ARG A 102 -28.99 33.70 -1.69
C ARG A 102 -28.69 32.28 -2.17
N SER A 103 -27.62 32.09 -2.93
CA SER A 103 -27.20 30.78 -3.40
C SER A 103 -26.69 29.91 -2.26
N VAL A 104 -25.89 30.49 -1.36
CA VAL A 104 -25.42 29.84 -0.12
C VAL A 104 -26.62 29.48 0.78
N GLU A 105 -27.53 30.41 1.01
CA GLU A 105 -28.77 30.17 1.79
C GLU A 105 -29.62 29.04 1.19
N ALA A 106 -29.84 29.06 -0.13
CA ALA A 106 -30.60 28.04 -0.84
C ALA A 106 -29.93 26.67 -0.79
N TRP A 107 -28.60 26.60 -0.83
CA TRP A 107 -27.86 25.35 -0.67
C TRP A 107 -28.04 24.77 0.74
N LEU A 108 -27.84 25.59 1.78
CA LEU A 108 -28.00 25.17 3.19
C LEU A 108 -29.43 24.65 3.43
N ARG A 109 -30.43 25.37 2.93
CA ARG A 109 -31.83 24.94 3.05
C ARG A 109 -32.10 23.59 2.37
N ARG A 110 -31.49 23.32 1.22
CA ARG A 110 -31.64 22.02 0.51
C ARG A 110 -30.93 20.87 1.21
N LYS A 111 -29.86 21.14 1.95
CA LYS A 111 -29.21 20.15 2.81
C LYS A 111 -29.98 19.87 4.10
N GLY A 112 -31.09 20.59 4.34
CA GLY A 112 -31.91 20.42 5.54
C GLY A 112 -31.37 21.18 6.75
N GLU A 113 -30.35 22.03 6.57
CA GLU A 113 -29.81 22.86 7.65
C GLU A 113 -30.80 23.97 7.98
N ARG A 114 -31.25 24.01 9.24
CA ARG A 114 -32.13 25.06 9.73
C ARG A 114 -31.29 26.28 10.10
N VAL A 115 -31.09 27.18 9.14
CA VAL A 115 -30.38 28.44 9.39
C VAL A 115 -31.30 29.43 10.10
N ALA A 116 -31.31 29.35 11.43
CA ALA A 116 -32.05 30.25 12.32
C ALA A 116 -31.21 31.45 12.79
N PHE A 117 -30.22 31.87 11.99
CA PHE A 117 -29.34 33.00 12.29
C PHE A 117 -29.18 33.93 11.07
N PRO A 118 -28.76 35.19 11.27
CA PRO A 118 -28.59 36.16 10.18
C PRO A 118 -27.62 35.69 9.09
N ILE A 119 -28.06 35.72 7.85
CA ILE A 119 -27.20 35.64 6.65
C ILE A 119 -27.19 37.03 6.00
N ALA A 120 -26.02 37.60 5.81
CA ALA A 120 -25.83 38.93 5.23
C ALA A 120 -24.84 38.89 4.05
N SER A 121 -24.88 39.94 3.23
CA SER A 121 -23.92 40.16 2.15
C SER A 121 -23.37 41.58 2.17
N VAL A 122 -22.07 41.75 1.91
CA VAL A 122 -21.43 43.06 1.78
C VAL A 122 -20.53 43.13 0.55
N VAL A 123 -20.27 44.34 0.06
CA VAL A 123 -19.23 44.64 -0.92
C VAL A 123 -18.09 45.36 -0.21
N TRP A 124 -16.89 44.79 -0.28
CA TRP A 124 -15.69 45.36 0.33
C TRP A 124 -14.81 46.04 -0.70
N PHE A 125 -14.82 47.37 -0.72
CA PHE A 125 -13.93 48.18 -1.55
C PHE A 125 -12.57 48.36 -0.88
N THR A 126 -11.65 47.41 -1.08
CA THR A 126 -10.39 47.30 -0.34
C THR A 126 -9.40 48.43 -0.61
N HIS A 127 -9.58 49.20 -1.69
CA HIS A 127 -8.73 50.35 -2.05
C HIS A 127 -9.40 51.73 -1.87
N ILE A 128 -10.69 51.80 -1.53
CA ILE A 128 -11.42 53.07 -1.35
C ILE A 128 -11.49 53.43 0.14
N GLY A 129 -11.13 54.67 0.49
CA GLY A 129 -11.19 55.16 1.87
C GLY A 129 -12.62 55.39 2.38
N GLY A 130 -12.83 55.22 3.69
CA GLY A 130 -14.15 55.34 4.33
C GLY A 130 -14.85 56.69 4.10
N GLU A 131 -14.11 57.82 4.14
CA GLU A 131 -14.67 59.15 3.87
C GLU A 131 -15.27 59.26 2.46
N ARG A 132 -14.65 58.58 1.47
CA ARG A 132 -15.15 58.57 0.08
C ARG A 132 -16.41 57.72 -0.06
N LEU A 133 -16.48 56.58 0.63
CA LEU A 133 -17.70 55.76 0.65
C LEU A 133 -18.85 56.46 1.40
N ALA A 134 -18.54 57.16 2.48
CA ALA A 134 -19.52 57.95 3.24
C ALA A 134 -20.10 59.12 2.43
N GLY A 135 -19.39 59.58 1.40
CA GLY A 135 -19.86 60.60 0.46
C GLY A 135 -20.82 60.08 -0.62
N ILE A 136 -21.11 58.77 -0.68
CA ILE A 136 -22.10 58.22 -1.63
C ILE A 136 -23.50 58.72 -1.24
N PRO A 137 -24.26 59.35 -2.16
CA PRO A 137 -25.61 59.83 -1.86
C PRO A 137 -26.55 58.70 -1.40
N ALA A 138 -27.51 59.03 -0.54
CA ALA A 138 -28.54 58.09 -0.14
C ALA A 138 -29.39 57.66 -1.35
N ARG A 139 -29.65 56.36 -1.47
CA ARG A 139 -30.39 55.77 -2.59
C ARG A 139 -31.33 54.66 -2.11
N ILE A 140 -32.37 54.40 -2.89
CA ILE A 140 -33.35 53.34 -2.58
C ILE A 140 -32.82 51.93 -2.89
N ASP A 141 -31.89 51.81 -3.83
CA ASP A 141 -31.34 50.55 -4.33
C ASP A 141 -30.02 50.14 -3.66
N LEU A 142 -29.43 51.03 -2.86
CA LEU A 142 -28.16 50.83 -2.16
C LEU A 142 -28.31 51.22 -0.69
N ASP A 143 -27.99 50.28 0.19
CA ASP A 143 -27.83 50.55 1.61
C ASP A 143 -26.32 50.76 1.91
N PRO A 144 -25.89 51.93 2.42
CA PRO A 144 -24.49 52.18 2.77
C PRO A 144 -23.90 51.15 3.75
N GLY A 145 -24.72 50.50 4.59
CA GLY A 145 -24.21 49.46 5.50
C GLY A 145 -23.93 48.12 4.82
N GLU A 146 -24.20 47.96 3.53
CA GLU A 146 -23.73 46.84 2.72
C GLU A 146 -22.32 47.10 2.15
N LEU A 147 -21.71 48.26 2.43
CA LEU A 147 -20.41 48.65 1.90
C LEU A 147 -19.35 48.72 3.00
N LEU A 148 -18.21 48.08 2.75
CA LEU A 148 -17.01 48.18 3.59
C LEU A 148 -15.87 48.83 2.83
N SER A 149 -15.04 49.58 3.55
CA SER A 149 -13.96 50.40 3.01
C SER A 149 -12.57 49.80 3.28
N ARG A 150 -11.54 50.39 2.68
CA ARG A 150 -10.14 50.12 3.00
C ARG A 150 -9.83 50.27 4.50
N ALA A 151 -10.48 51.20 5.19
CA ALA A 151 -10.21 51.46 6.61
C ALA A 151 -10.69 50.31 7.52
N ASP A 152 -11.75 49.60 7.10
CA ASP A 152 -12.33 48.50 7.86
C ASP A 152 -11.44 47.25 7.82
N ARG A 153 -10.52 47.14 6.86
CA ARG A 153 -9.56 46.02 6.75
C ARG A 153 -8.43 46.10 7.78
N GLN A 154 -8.29 47.22 8.50
CA GLN A 154 -7.28 47.34 9.55
C GLN A 154 -7.54 46.27 10.63
N PRO A 155 -6.51 45.57 11.14
CA PRO A 155 -6.69 44.44 12.06
C PRO A 155 -7.61 44.77 13.25
N GLN A 156 -7.51 45.96 13.81
CA GLN A 156 -8.30 46.38 14.98
C GLN A 156 -9.77 46.70 14.66
N ARG A 157 -10.13 46.87 13.38
CA ARG A 157 -11.49 47.28 12.94
C ARG A 157 -12.25 46.16 12.23
N LEU A 158 -11.54 45.22 11.63
CA LEU A 158 -12.10 44.16 10.78
C LEU A 158 -13.19 43.36 11.50
N ALA A 159 -12.90 42.86 12.71
CA ALA A 159 -13.87 42.06 13.46
C ALA A 159 -15.14 42.86 13.76
N GLY A 160 -14.99 44.11 14.21
CA GLY A 160 -16.09 45.01 14.50
C GLY A 160 -16.95 45.34 13.27
N ALA A 161 -16.32 45.54 12.11
CA ALA A 161 -17.03 45.84 10.86
C ALA A 161 -17.87 44.66 10.37
N VAL A 162 -17.32 43.44 10.38
CA VAL A 162 -18.03 42.21 10.01
C VAL A 162 -19.20 41.94 10.97
N VAL A 163 -18.97 42.07 12.28
CA VAL A 163 -20.02 41.91 13.30
C VAL A 163 -21.12 42.96 13.14
N ALA A 164 -20.75 44.22 12.87
CA ALA A 164 -21.72 45.29 12.65
C ALA A 164 -22.65 45.02 11.46
N ALA A 165 -22.11 44.47 10.36
CA ALA A 165 -22.91 44.09 9.20
C ALA A 165 -23.96 43.01 9.54
N LEU A 166 -23.55 41.98 10.30
CA LEU A 166 -24.43 40.90 10.74
C LEU A 166 -25.51 41.38 11.73
N ARG A 167 -25.13 42.21 12.71
CA ARG A 167 -26.08 42.78 13.68
C ARG A 167 -27.09 43.71 13.03
N LYS A 168 -26.67 44.48 12.04
CA LYS A 168 -27.60 45.31 11.25
C LYS A 168 -28.62 44.45 10.51
N GLN A 169 -28.17 43.37 9.86
CA GLN A 169 -29.06 42.44 9.19
C GLN A 169 -30.05 41.79 10.17
N ARG A 170 -29.58 41.41 11.37
CA ARG A 170 -30.44 40.91 12.45
C ARG A 170 -31.54 41.90 12.81
N ALA A 171 -31.17 43.14 13.13
CA ALA A 171 -32.13 44.19 13.50
C ALA A 171 -33.17 44.44 12.38
N MET A 172 -32.74 44.41 11.12
CA MET A 172 -33.64 44.56 9.97
C MET A 172 -34.66 43.41 9.87
N LEU A 173 -34.24 42.17 10.13
CA LEU A 173 -35.11 41.00 10.13
C LEU A 173 -36.09 41.01 11.31
N GLU A 174 -35.63 41.40 12.50
CA GLU A 174 -36.45 41.57 13.71
C GLU A 174 -37.54 42.64 13.51
N HIS A 175 -37.19 43.80 12.96
CA HIS A 175 -38.16 44.86 12.65
C HIS A 175 -39.25 44.42 11.64
N ARG A 176 -38.94 43.43 10.79
CA ARG A 176 -39.89 42.86 9.82
C ARG A 176 -40.73 41.71 10.41
N GLY A 177 -40.64 41.47 11.72
CA GLY A 177 -41.40 40.43 12.41
C GLY A 177 -40.92 39.01 12.10
N VAL A 178 -39.71 38.85 11.56
CA VAL A 178 -39.13 37.53 11.28
C VAL A 178 -38.52 36.99 12.57
N SER A 179 -39.37 36.45 13.45
CA SER A 179 -38.99 35.89 14.78
C SER A 179 -38.08 34.64 14.71
N MET A 180 -37.69 34.19 13.52
CA MET A 180 -36.91 32.97 13.29
C MET A 180 -35.41 33.13 13.58
N TYR A 181 -34.95 34.35 13.89
CA TYR A 181 -33.53 34.72 14.03
C TYR A 181 -33.15 35.19 15.44
N SER A 182 -33.92 34.80 16.46
CA SER A 182 -33.73 35.25 17.85
C SER A 182 -32.46 34.71 18.50
N ASP A 183 -32.00 33.54 18.05
CA ASP A 183 -30.95 32.79 18.74
C ASP A 183 -29.61 33.02 18.04
N ALA A 184 -28.59 33.31 18.85
CA ALA A 184 -27.22 33.45 18.40
C ALA A 184 -26.70 32.06 17.94
N PRO A 185 -26.13 31.91 16.73
CA PRO A 185 -25.69 30.60 16.26
C PRO A 185 -24.64 30.03 17.18
N ASN A 186 -24.90 28.82 17.67
CA ASN A 186 -23.93 28.12 18.50
C ASN A 186 -22.81 27.51 17.63
N VAL A 187 -21.74 27.07 18.29
CA VAL A 187 -20.55 26.55 17.60
C VAL A 187 -20.87 25.28 16.78
N ASP A 188 -21.80 24.46 17.22
CA ASP A 188 -22.18 23.21 16.53
C ASP A 188 -23.00 23.49 15.26
N GLU A 189 -23.88 24.49 15.28
CA GLU A 189 -24.59 24.97 14.09
C GLU A 189 -23.62 25.50 13.04
N LEU A 190 -22.60 26.26 13.43
CA LEU A 190 -21.59 26.74 12.49
C LEU A 190 -20.71 25.60 11.94
N ARG A 191 -20.44 24.56 12.74
CA ARG A 191 -19.76 23.35 12.25
C ARG A 191 -20.62 22.58 11.25
N ALA A 192 -21.93 22.46 11.49
CA ALA A 192 -22.86 21.83 10.56
C ALA A 192 -22.89 22.59 9.22
N VAL A 193 -22.98 23.93 9.28
CA VAL A 193 -22.90 24.81 8.10
C VAL A 193 -21.56 24.63 7.37
N ARG A 194 -20.43 24.57 8.07
CA ARG A 194 -19.12 24.28 7.46
C ARG A 194 -19.15 22.97 6.69
N SER A 195 -19.63 21.89 7.32
CA SER A 195 -19.72 20.55 6.71
C SER A 195 -20.70 20.50 5.54
N ALA A 196 -21.78 21.29 5.59
CA ALA A 196 -22.75 21.39 4.51
C ALA A 196 -22.20 22.16 3.30
N LEU A 197 -21.44 23.24 3.52
CA LEU A 197 -20.83 24.04 2.45
C LEU A 197 -19.66 23.31 1.79
N MET A 198 -18.79 22.68 2.57
CA MET A 198 -17.60 22.00 2.04
C MET A 198 -17.28 20.73 2.86
N PRO A 199 -17.95 19.60 2.56
CA PRO A 199 -17.74 18.37 3.29
C PRO A 199 -16.36 17.77 3.00
N ALA A 200 -15.66 17.37 4.06
CA ALA A 200 -14.49 16.51 3.91
C ALA A 200 -14.96 15.08 3.64
N PHE A 201 -14.41 14.43 2.62
CA PHE A 201 -14.66 13.02 2.35
C PHE A 201 -13.35 12.30 2.03
N ARG A 202 -13.31 11.02 2.35
CA ARG A 202 -12.22 10.11 1.99
C ARG A 202 -12.85 8.88 1.36
N ILE A 203 -12.52 8.63 0.10
CA ILE A 203 -12.87 7.39 -0.59
C ILE A 203 -11.62 6.52 -0.59
N VAL A 204 -11.74 5.26 -0.18
CA VAL A 204 -10.65 4.29 -0.16
C VAL A 204 -11.08 3.10 -1.01
N ALA A 205 -10.15 2.58 -1.81
CA ALA A 205 -10.37 1.38 -2.63
C ALA A 205 -10.84 0.20 -1.78
N GLY A 206 -11.79 -0.61 -2.29
CA GLY A 206 -12.28 -1.77 -1.58
C GLY A 206 -11.27 -2.92 -1.54
N PRO A 207 -11.48 -3.96 -0.71
CA PRO A 207 -10.63 -5.16 -0.69
C PRO A 207 -10.40 -5.83 -2.06
N ALA A 208 -11.43 -5.85 -2.92
CA ALA A 208 -11.36 -6.44 -4.25
C ALA A 208 -10.43 -5.65 -5.17
N ASP A 209 -10.61 -4.33 -5.24
CA ASP A 209 -9.76 -3.44 -6.04
C ASP A 209 -8.29 -3.53 -5.60
N ARG A 210 -8.04 -3.60 -4.27
CA ARG A 210 -6.68 -3.80 -3.74
C ARG A 210 -6.09 -5.16 -4.11
N ARG A 211 -6.88 -6.24 -4.19
CA ARG A 211 -6.39 -7.55 -4.65
C ARG A 211 -6.04 -7.52 -6.13
N GLU A 212 -6.88 -6.91 -6.95
CA GLU A 212 -6.65 -6.81 -8.40
C GLU A 212 -5.40 -5.98 -8.72
N ALA A 213 -5.23 -4.82 -8.07
CA ALA A 213 -4.05 -3.98 -8.23
C ALA A 213 -2.75 -4.71 -7.85
N ARG A 214 -2.76 -5.48 -6.75
CA ARG A 214 -1.62 -6.31 -6.32
C ARG A 214 -1.26 -7.37 -7.37
N ALA A 215 -2.27 -8.09 -7.84
CA ALA A 215 -2.07 -9.14 -8.83
C ALA A 215 -1.51 -8.58 -10.15
N GLU A 216 -1.96 -7.39 -10.57
CA GLU A 216 -1.42 -6.69 -11.74
C GLU A 216 0.03 -6.25 -11.53
N SER A 217 0.36 -5.67 -10.36
CA SER A 217 1.72 -5.25 -10.03
C SER A 217 2.71 -6.43 -10.05
N ILE A 218 2.33 -7.58 -9.50
CA ILE A 218 3.14 -8.81 -9.53
C ILE A 218 3.34 -9.30 -10.97
N ARG A 219 2.30 -9.28 -11.80
CA ARG A 219 2.41 -9.65 -13.22
C ARG A 219 3.40 -8.76 -13.96
N MET A 220 3.22 -7.44 -13.88
CA MET A 220 4.10 -6.47 -14.54
C MET A 220 5.56 -6.59 -14.06
N ALA A 221 5.77 -6.78 -12.75
CA ALA A 221 7.11 -6.97 -12.19
C ALA A 221 7.78 -8.24 -12.74
N THR A 222 7.00 -9.33 -12.89
CA THR A 222 7.51 -10.59 -13.46
C THR A 222 7.78 -10.47 -14.97
N GLU A 223 6.95 -9.75 -15.72
CA GLU A 223 7.14 -9.50 -17.16
C GLU A 223 8.42 -8.70 -17.44
N ARG A 224 8.77 -7.75 -16.57
CA ARG A 224 10.05 -7.01 -16.69
C ARG A 224 11.29 -7.91 -16.60
N GLN A 225 11.16 -9.12 -16.07
CA GLN A 225 12.23 -10.12 -16.01
C GLN A 225 12.36 -10.96 -17.29
N GLU A 226 11.56 -10.70 -18.33
CA GLU A 226 11.53 -11.51 -19.55
C GLU A 226 12.85 -11.56 -20.32
N HIS A 227 13.64 -10.50 -20.30
CA HIS A 227 14.95 -10.48 -20.96
C HIS A 227 15.87 -11.61 -20.48
N ILE A 228 15.72 -12.08 -19.23
CA ILE A 228 16.51 -13.21 -18.72
C ILE A 228 16.20 -14.51 -19.48
N LEU A 229 14.99 -14.66 -20.02
CA LEU A 229 14.61 -15.83 -20.78
C LEU A 229 15.27 -15.88 -22.16
N GLU A 230 15.66 -14.73 -22.73
CA GLU A 230 16.47 -14.69 -23.96
C GLU A 230 17.84 -15.35 -23.72
N ILE A 231 18.44 -15.09 -22.56
CA ILE A 231 19.66 -15.81 -22.11
C ILE A 231 19.38 -17.31 -22.03
N VAL A 232 18.18 -17.71 -21.60
CA VAL A 232 17.75 -19.12 -21.55
C VAL A 232 17.67 -19.79 -22.92
N GLU A 233 17.34 -19.04 -23.97
CA GLU A 233 17.20 -19.62 -25.31
C GLU A 233 18.54 -19.97 -25.97
N ASP A 234 19.54 -19.13 -25.75
CA ASP A 234 20.84 -19.19 -26.43
C ASP A 234 21.89 -20.03 -25.69
N ASN A 235 21.59 -20.48 -24.47
CA ASN A 235 22.54 -21.20 -23.62
C ASN A 235 21.97 -22.55 -23.21
N ASP A 236 22.77 -23.61 -23.37
CA ASP A 236 22.34 -24.96 -22.99
C ASP A 236 22.32 -25.16 -21.47
N ARG A 237 23.24 -24.54 -20.73
CA ARG A 237 23.42 -24.74 -19.28
C ARG A 237 23.48 -23.41 -18.55
N ILE A 238 22.57 -23.21 -17.60
CA ILE A 238 22.38 -21.90 -16.96
C ILE A 238 22.26 -22.06 -15.46
N LEU A 239 23.00 -21.21 -14.75
CA LEU A 239 22.97 -21.13 -13.30
C LEU A 239 22.38 -19.76 -12.90
N VAL A 240 21.20 -19.80 -12.30
CA VAL A 240 20.44 -18.63 -11.86
C VAL A 240 20.67 -18.44 -10.36
N LEU A 241 21.32 -17.34 -10.00
CA LEU A 241 21.64 -17.03 -8.61
C LEU A 241 20.89 -15.77 -8.17
N GLY A 242 20.38 -15.73 -6.94
CA GLY A 242 19.82 -14.50 -6.40
C GLY A 242 19.06 -14.72 -5.09
N PRO A 243 18.82 -13.66 -4.30
CA PRO A 243 18.11 -13.74 -3.03
C PRO A 243 16.64 -14.18 -3.20
N ALA A 244 15.94 -14.38 -2.08
CA ALA A 244 14.51 -14.65 -2.09
C ALA A 244 13.74 -13.51 -2.79
N GLY A 245 12.65 -13.83 -3.50
CA GLY A 245 11.81 -12.79 -4.12
C GLY A 245 12.30 -12.23 -5.46
N THR A 246 13.44 -12.69 -5.97
CA THR A 246 13.97 -12.26 -7.29
C THR A 246 13.39 -13.00 -8.49
N GLY A 247 12.40 -13.90 -8.30
CA GLY A 247 11.70 -14.55 -9.42
C GLY A 247 12.28 -15.89 -9.91
N LYS A 248 13.26 -16.48 -9.21
CA LYS A 248 13.90 -17.77 -9.56
C LYS A 248 12.92 -18.89 -9.95
N THR A 249 11.94 -19.18 -9.11
CA THR A 249 10.91 -20.21 -9.37
C THR A 249 10.10 -19.94 -10.63
N ASN A 250 9.76 -18.66 -10.90
CA ASN A 250 9.02 -18.30 -12.12
C ASN A 250 9.88 -18.54 -13.37
N LEU A 251 11.17 -18.19 -13.29
CA LEU A 251 12.13 -18.47 -14.35
C LEU A 251 12.30 -19.97 -14.60
N ALA A 252 12.36 -20.78 -13.54
CA ALA A 252 12.39 -22.25 -13.65
C ALA A 252 11.14 -22.80 -14.36
N ILE A 253 9.94 -22.36 -13.98
CA ILE A 253 8.67 -22.74 -14.64
C ILE A 253 8.68 -22.38 -16.13
N ARG A 254 9.10 -21.15 -16.46
CA ARG A 254 9.14 -20.69 -17.86
C ARG A 254 10.19 -21.45 -18.68
N ALA A 255 11.36 -21.73 -18.11
CA ALA A 255 12.39 -22.54 -18.77
C ALA A 255 11.94 -23.98 -19.02
N ALA A 256 11.28 -24.61 -18.04
CA ALA A 256 10.71 -25.96 -18.21
C ALA A 256 9.72 -26.02 -19.39
N ARG A 257 8.81 -25.04 -19.48
CA ARG A 257 7.87 -24.92 -20.62
C ARG A 257 8.59 -24.75 -21.96
N ARG A 258 9.64 -23.93 -22.01
CA ARG A 258 10.41 -23.71 -23.25
C ARG A 258 11.17 -24.96 -23.69
N LEU A 259 11.79 -25.68 -22.76
CA LEU A 259 12.49 -26.92 -23.04
C LEU A 259 11.51 -28.00 -23.54
N ALA A 260 10.35 -28.16 -22.89
CA ALA A 260 9.32 -29.09 -23.34
C ALA A 260 8.79 -28.76 -24.75
N ASN A 261 8.64 -27.48 -25.09
CA ASN A 261 8.27 -27.05 -26.45
C ASN A 261 9.36 -27.35 -27.50
N ARG A 262 10.58 -27.73 -27.09
CA ARG A 262 11.66 -28.23 -27.97
C ARG A 262 11.71 -29.77 -28.01
N ASP A 263 10.60 -30.43 -27.64
CA ASP A 263 10.46 -31.88 -27.56
C ASP A 263 11.42 -32.57 -26.56
N GLU A 264 11.95 -31.80 -25.60
CA GLU A 264 12.77 -32.34 -24.50
C GLU A 264 11.89 -33.06 -23.46
N ARG A 265 12.42 -34.16 -22.90
CA ARG A 265 11.83 -34.81 -21.72
C ARG A 265 12.42 -34.16 -20.48
N VAL A 266 11.71 -33.19 -19.94
CA VAL A 266 12.20 -32.30 -18.87
C VAL A 266 11.85 -32.86 -17.49
N LEU A 267 12.84 -33.00 -16.62
CA LEU A 267 12.61 -33.15 -15.19
C LEU A 267 12.67 -31.78 -14.52
N VAL A 268 11.61 -31.40 -13.82
CA VAL A 268 11.60 -30.26 -12.89
C VAL A 268 11.67 -30.81 -11.48
N THR A 269 12.75 -30.49 -10.77
CA THR A 269 13.02 -31.05 -9.45
C THR A 269 13.32 -29.99 -8.40
N CYS A 270 13.00 -30.33 -7.15
CA CYS A 270 13.24 -29.52 -5.97
C CYS A 270 13.36 -30.44 -4.74
N PHE A 271 13.67 -29.86 -3.58
CA PHE A 271 13.73 -30.61 -2.31
C PHE A 271 12.37 -30.67 -1.58
N ASN A 272 11.61 -29.58 -1.58
CA ASN A 272 10.41 -29.41 -0.75
C ASN A 272 9.15 -30.04 -1.38
N GLU A 273 8.38 -30.80 -0.59
CA GLU A 273 7.16 -31.52 -1.05
C GLU A 273 6.03 -30.58 -1.45
N ARG A 274 5.87 -29.47 -0.72
CA ARG A 274 4.82 -28.49 -1.03
C ARG A 274 5.18 -27.68 -2.28
N LEU A 275 6.46 -27.37 -2.47
CA LEU A 275 6.94 -26.75 -3.70
C LEU A 275 6.73 -27.68 -4.91
N GLU A 276 7.00 -28.99 -4.77
CA GLU A 276 6.65 -29.99 -5.79
C GLU A 276 5.17 -29.91 -6.15
N GLY A 277 4.27 -29.90 -5.17
CA GLY A 277 2.82 -29.80 -5.43
C GLY A 277 2.41 -28.52 -6.17
N VAL A 278 3.04 -27.39 -5.89
CA VAL A 278 2.79 -26.12 -6.60
C VAL A 278 3.33 -26.15 -8.02
N LEU A 279 4.56 -26.65 -8.21
CA LEU A 279 5.17 -26.79 -9.52
C LEU A 279 4.38 -27.77 -10.40
N ASP A 280 3.96 -28.90 -9.84
CA ASP A 280 3.16 -29.92 -10.51
C ASP A 280 1.82 -29.34 -10.96
N ALA A 281 1.07 -28.68 -10.06
CA ALA A 281 -0.17 -28.00 -10.42
C ALA A 281 0.00 -26.92 -11.51
N THR A 282 1.13 -26.20 -11.49
CA THR A 282 1.42 -25.12 -12.46
C THR A 282 1.86 -25.65 -13.83
N LEU A 283 2.46 -26.84 -13.87
CA LEU A 283 3.01 -27.47 -15.06
C LEU A 283 2.17 -28.66 -15.58
N ALA A 284 1.11 -29.06 -14.88
CA ALA A 284 0.27 -30.23 -15.17
C ALA A 284 -0.30 -30.32 -16.60
N ARG A 285 -0.33 -29.22 -17.36
CA ARG A 285 -0.86 -29.17 -18.74
C ARG A 285 0.22 -29.21 -19.82
N HIS A 286 1.49 -29.42 -19.46
CA HIS A 286 2.59 -29.44 -20.41
C HIS A 286 3.09 -30.86 -20.63
N ASP A 287 2.80 -31.40 -21.82
CA ASP A 287 3.37 -32.66 -22.28
C ASP A 287 4.90 -32.55 -22.29
N GLY A 288 5.60 -33.62 -21.89
CA GLY A 288 7.07 -33.66 -21.83
C GLY A 288 7.68 -33.12 -20.54
N VAL A 289 6.89 -32.58 -19.60
CA VAL A 289 7.38 -32.14 -18.27
C VAL A 289 7.00 -33.15 -17.20
N THR A 290 7.99 -33.61 -16.42
CA THR A 290 7.79 -34.37 -15.19
C THR A 290 8.20 -33.52 -14.00
N VAL A 291 7.29 -33.31 -13.05
CA VAL A 291 7.61 -32.63 -11.79
C VAL A 291 7.73 -33.67 -10.68
N ALA A 292 8.88 -33.72 -10.01
CA ALA A 292 9.09 -34.61 -8.89
C ALA A 292 10.26 -34.13 -8.01
N ARG A 293 10.13 -34.28 -6.69
CA ARG A 293 11.29 -34.14 -5.80
C ARG A 293 12.40 -35.11 -6.18
N ALA A 294 13.65 -34.71 -5.99
CA ALA A 294 14.81 -35.54 -6.30
C ALA A 294 14.72 -36.91 -5.60
N HIS A 295 14.37 -36.90 -4.31
CA HIS A 295 14.20 -38.14 -3.54
C HIS A 295 13.03 -39.00 -4.00
N LYS A 296 11.95 -38.42 -4.54
CA LYS A 296 10.82 -39.19 -5.05
C LYS A 296 11.22 -40.00 -6.27
N ILE A 297 12.00 -39.41 -7.19
CA ILE A 297 12.57 -40.12 -8.34
C ILE A 297 13.49 -41.26 -7.90
N MET A 298 14.32 -41.03 -6.88
CA MET A 298 15.20 -42.07 -6.32
C MET A 298 14.40 -43.26 -5.76
N LEU A 299 13.32 -42.99 -5.01
CA LEU A 299 12.44 -44.05 -4.49
C LEU A 299 11.74 -44.81 -5.61
N GLU A 300 11.26 -44.11 -6.65
CA GLU A 300 10.64 -44.74 -7.82
C GLU A 300 11.60 -45.67 -8.57
N LEU A 301 12.87 -45.25 -8.72
CA LEU A 301 13.89 -46.05 -9.40
C LEU A 301 14.33 -47.27 -8.58
N THR A 302 14.50 -47.09 -7.27
CA THR A 302 14.99 -48.15 -6.36
C THR A 302 13.90 -49.10 -5.88
N GLY A 303 12.65 -48.67 -5.88
CA GLY A 303 11.54 -49.40 -5.26
C GLY A 303 11.63 -49.46 -3.73
N LEU A 304 12.51 -48.68 -3.11
CA LEU A 304 12.65 -48.61 -1.66
C LEU A 304 11.52 -47.79 -1.03
N GLU A 305 11.10 -48.20 0.16
CA GLU A 305 10.20 -47.42 1.00
C GLU A 305 11.00 -46.65 2.06
N ALA A 306 10.66 -45.39 2.26
CA ALA A 306 11.32 -44.57 3.26
C ALA A 306 10.92 -45.00 4.69
N PRO A 307 11.89 -45.24 5.59
CA PRO A 307 11.59 -45.46 7.00
C PRO A 307 10.78 -44.32 7.61
N GLU A 308 9.88 -44.62 8.55
CA GLU A 308 8.99 -43.64 9.20
C GLU A 308 9.75 -42.46 9.85
N HIS A 309 10.99 -42.69 10.29
CA HIS A 309 11.91 -41.68 10.81
C HIS A 309 13.26 -41.73 10.09
N ALA A 310 13.22 -41.75 8.75
CA ALA A 310 14.42 -41.72 7.93
C ALA A 310 15.37 -40.58 8.31
N SER A 311 16.64 -40.93 8.56
CA SER A 311 17.69 -39.97 8.93
C SER A 311 18.16 -39.15 7.72
N ASP A 312 18.87 -38.04 7.98
CA ASP A 312 19.54 -37.26 6.92
C ASP A 312 20.52 -38.12 6.11
N GLU A 313 21.21 -39.05 6.78
CA GLU A 313 22.11 -40.03 6.14
C GLU A 313 21.34 -40.98 5.21
N TRP A 314 20.16 -41.45 5.62
CA TRP A 314 19.37 -42.32 4.75
C TRP A 314 18.96 -41.60 3.45
N TRP A 315 18.49 -40.35 3.56
CA TRP A 315 18.07 -39.56 2.40
C TRP A 315 19.21 -39.11 1.49
N ASN A 316 20.38 -38.78 2.05
CA ASN A 316 21.46 -38.13 1.29
C ASN A 316 22.68 -39.05 1.02
N GLU A 317 22.77 -40.22 1.65
CA GLU A 317 23.84 -41.20 1.43
C GLU A 317 23.28 -42.54 0.95
N VAL A 318 22.39 -43.18 1.71
CA VAL A 318 21.91 -44.54 1.41
C VAL A 318 21.09 -44.56 0.13
N LEU A 319 20.00 -43.79 0.10
CA LEU A 319 19.09 -43.77 -1.05
C LEU A 319 19.80 -43.34 -2.35
N PRO A 320 20.66 -42.30 -2.37
CA PRO A 320 21.43 -41.95 -3.55
C PRO A 320 22.38 -43.06 -4.01
N ARG A 321 23.09 -43.76 -3.10
CA ARG A 321 23.99 -44.87 -3.48
C ARG A 321 23.23 -46.02 -4.12
N GLU A 322 22.10 -46.43 -3.54
CA GLU A 322 21.26 -47.48 -4.10
C GLU A 322 20.68 -47.07 -5.46
N THR A 323 20.36 -45.78 -5.64
CA THR A 323 19.92 -45.26 -6.93
C THR A 323 21.04 -45.33 -7.98
N LEU A 324 22.27 -44.95 -7.61
CA LEU A 324 23.43 -44.98 -8.50
C LEU A 324 23.77 -46.39 -8.99
N VAL A 325 23.56 -47.42 -8.17
CA VAL A 325 23.74 -48.83 -8.59
C VAL A 325 22.83 -49.17 -9.78
N ILE A 326 21.63 -48.61 -9.82
CA ILE A 326 20.66 -48.83 -10.90
C ILE A 326 21.00 -47.96 -12.12
N THR A 327 21.25 -46.67 -11.91
CA THR A 327 21.46 -45.72 -13.01
C THR A 327 22.81 -45.88 -13.71
N GLN A 328 23.78 -46.55 -13.08
CA GLN A 328 25.09 -46.87 -13.67
C GLN A 328 25.14 -48.26 -14.31
N ALA A 329 24.03 -49.02 -14.33
CA ALA A 329 23.97 -50.29 -15.05
C ALA A 329 23.97 -50.08 -16.57
N ASP A 330 24.59 -51.01 -17.31
CA ASP A 330 24.77 -50.90 -18.77
C ASP A 330 23.44 -50.85 -19.56
N ASP A 331 22.36 -51.38 -18.99
CA ASP A 331 21.02 -51.42 -19.58
C ASP A 331 20.11 -50.25 -19.15
N TYR A 332 20.60 -49.36 -18.29
CA TYR A 332 19.86 -48.17 -17.88
C TYR A 332 19.82 -47.12 -18.99
N ALA A 333 18.61 -46.69 -19.33
CA ALA A 333 18.36 -45.57 -20.23
C ALA A 333 17.79 -44.38 -19.44
N PRO A 334 18.48 -43.22 -19.43
CA PRO A 334 17.98 -42.01 -18.80
C PRO A 334 16.60 -41.60 -19.32
N ARG A 335 15.67 -41.32 -18.39
CA ARG A 335 14.29 -40.94 -18.72
C ARG A 335 14.19 -39.52 -19.27
N PHE A 336 15.13 -38.65 -18.90
CA PHE A 336 15.08 -37.21 -19.14
C PHE A 336 16.21 -36.78 -20.07
N THR A 337 15.98 -35.74 -20.85
CA THR A 337 17.00 -35.12 -21.74
C THR A 337 17.36 -33.70 -21.29
N ALA A 338 16.58 -33.12 -20.38
CA ALA A 338 16.85 -31.83 -19.78
C ALA A 338 16.44 -31.77 -18.30
N LEU A 339 17.11 -30.90 -17.54
CA LEU A 339 16.90 -30.75 -16.10
C LEU A 339 16.63 -29.30 -15.71
N VAL A 340 15.59 -29.07 -14.93
CA VAL A 340 15.33 -27.81 -14.25
C VAL A 340 15.33 -28.04 -12.75
N VAL A 341 16.19 -27.35 -12.02
CA VAL A 341 16.31 -27.47 -10.57
C VAL A 341 15.93 -26.14 -9.93
N ASP A 342 14.93 -26.15 -9.04
CA ASP A 342 14.62 -25.00 -8.17
C ASP A 342 15.08 -25.28 -6.73
N GLU A 343 15.43 -24.21 -6.01
CA GLU A 343 16.07 -24.26 -4.67
C GLU A 343 17.30 -25.19 -4.63
N ALA A 344 18.16 -25.10 -5.64
CA ALA A 344 19.29 -26.01 -5.86
C ALA A 344 20.30 -26.10 -4.71
N GLN A 345 20.36 -25.09 -3.83
CA GLN A 345 21.16 -25.13 -2.62
C GLN A 345 20.78 -26.32 -1.72
N ASP A 346 19.51 -26.72 -1.71
CA ASP A 346 19.00 -27.85 -0.91
C ASP A 346 19.38 -29.22 -1.50
N LEU A 347 19.73 -29.27 -2.79
CA LEU A 347 20.09 -30.49 -3.52
C LEU A 347 21.60 -30.62 -3.78
N SER A 348 22.40 -29.68 -3.26
CA SER A 348 23.84 -29.56 -3.53
C SER A 348 24.74 -30.55 -2.76
N ARG A 349 24.20 -31.72 -2.38
CA ARG A 349 24.95 -32.82 -1.75
C ARG A 349 25.64 -33.66 -2.85
N PRO A 350 26.88 -34.12 -2.66
CA PRO A 350 27.64 -34.82 -3.72
C PRO A 350 26.87 -35.97 -4.39
N LEU A 351 26.38 -36.93 -3.61
CA LEU A 351 25.68 -38.10 -4.17
C LEU A 351 24.32 -37.75 -4.79
N VAL A 352 23.64 -36.73 -4.26
CA VAL A 352 22.39 -36.24 -4.87
C VAL A 352 22.68 -35.64 -6.25
N LEU A 353 23.74 -34.85 -6.39
CA LEU A 353 24.17 -34.32 -7.69
C LEU A 353 24.61 -35.42 -8.65
N ASP A 354 25.29 -36.46 -8.16
CA ASP A 354 25.71 -37.61 -8.98
C ASP A 354 24.48 -38.40 -9.49
N VAL A 355 23.44 -38.54 -8.67
CA VAL A 355 22.16 -39.11 -9.12
C VAL A 355 21.51 -38.23 -10.18
N LEU A 356 21.42 -36.92 -9.95
CA LEU A 356 20.84 -35.98 -10.93
C LEU A 356 21.58 -36.02 -12.27
N ASP A 357 22.89 -36.23 -12.26
CA ASP A 357 23.71 -36.46 -13.45
C ASP A 357 23.35 -37.77 -14.15
N SER A 358 23.25 -38.86 -13.41
CA SER A 358 22.97 -40.18 -13.98
C SER A 358 21.57 -40.36 -14.59
N ILE A 359 20.57 -39.59 -14.15
CA ILE A 359 19.17 -39.75 -14.60
C ILE A 359 18.83 -38.90 -15.85
N VAL A 360 19.79 -38.11 -16.34
CA VAL A 360 19.63 -37.23 -17.51
C VAL A 360 20.56 -37.71 -18.62
N ASP A 361 20.03 -37.77 -19.85
CA ASP A 361 20.77 -38.18 -21.03
C ASP A 361 22.00 -37.27 -21.27
N GLY A 362 23.17 -37.89 -21.39
CA GLY A 362 24.46 -37.19 -21.48
C GLY A 362 24.96 -36.51 -20.20
N GLY A 363 24.23 -36.63 -19.08
CA GLY A 363 24.59 -36.02 -17.80
C GLY A 363 24.42 -34.50 -17.76
N LEU A 364 24.68 -33.89 -16.61
CA LEU A 364 24.58 -32.44 -16.38
C LEU A 364 25.59 -31.63 -17.20
N ALA A 365 26.69 -32.26 -17.61
CA ALA A 365 27.73 -31.61 -18.40
C ALA A 365 27.36 -31.43 -19.89
N ALA A 366 26.50 -32.29 -20.45
CA ALA A 366 26.10 -32.23 -21.85
C ALA A 366 24.62 -31.83 -22.04
N SER A 367 23.74 -32.20 -21.11
CA SER A 367 22.31 -31.91 -21.20
C SER A 367 21.98 -30.43 -21.07
N ARG A 368 20.78 -30.06 -21.55
CA ARG A 368 20.21 -28.74 -21.28
C ARG A 368 19.80 -28.67 -19.82
N SER A 369 20.24 -27.64 -19.10
CA SER A 369 19.85 -27.44 -17.72
C SER A 369 19.68 -25.99 -17.30
N LEU A 370 18.69 -25.77 -16.44
CA LEU A 370 18.56 -24.54 -15.66
C LEU A 370 18.56 -24.88 -14.18
N VAL A 371 19.54 -24.36 -13.45
CA VAL A 371 19.67 -24.56 -12.01
C VAL A 371 19.53 -23.23 -11.31
N ALA A 372 18.49 -23.10 -10.48
CA ALA A 372 18.18 -21.88 -9.76
C ALA A 372 18.35 -22.09 -8.25
N GLY A 373 19.03 -21.17 -7.56
CA GLY A 373 19.23 -21.28 -6.12
C GLY A 373 19.74 -20.02 -5.44
N ASP A 374 19.62 -20.01 -4.12
CA ASP A 374 20.20 -19.02 -3.20
C ASP A 374 21.16 -19.76 -2.26
N PHE A 375 22.43 -19.83 -2.69
CA PHE A 375 23.49 -20.54 -1.97
C PHE A 375 24.13 -19.69 -0.86
N GLU A 376 23.72 -18.43 -0.71
CA GLU A 376 24.29 -17.50 0.26
C GLU A 376 23.44 -17.43 1.54
N ARG A 377 22.10 -17.38 1.43
CA ARG A 377 21.22 -17.02 2.55
C ARG A 377 20.05 -17.97 2.85
N GLN A 378 19.75 -18.96 2.02
CA GLN A 378 18.60 -19.86 2.23
C GLN A 378 18.98 -21.32 2.47
N ASP A 379 20.17 -21.62 2.96
CA ASP A 379 20.65 -23.01 3.09
C ASP A 379 20.20 -23.70 4.40
N ILE A 380 18.89 -23.60 4.72
CA ILE A 380 18.31 -23.99 6.03
C ILE A 380 18.30 -25.50 6.33
N PHE A 381 18.76 -26.36 5.42
CA PHE A 381 18.81 -27.81 5.62
C PHE A 381 20.19 -28.35 6.02
N ARG A 382 21.23 -27.49 6.15
CA ARG A 382 22.58 -27.91 6.54
C ARG A 382 22.86 -27.89 8.05
N ARG A 383 23.68 -28.83 8.54
CA ARG A 383 24.38 -28.68 9.83
C ARG A 383 25.72 -27.99 9.60
N SER A 384 26.13 -27.14 10.55
CA SER A 384 27.41 -26.44 10.62
C SER A 384 28.59 -27.33 10.22
N ASP A 385 29.41 -26.88 9.26
CA ASP A 385 30.87 -27.09 9.15
C ASP A 385 31.45 -27.10 7.71
N THR A 386 30.67 -26.86 6.64
CA THR A 386 31.26 -26.73 5.29
C THR A 386 30.58 -25.64 4.45
N THR A 387 30.80 -24.39 4.81
CA THR A 387 30.38 -23.21 4.01
C THR A 387 31.12 -23.05 2.69
N ALA A 388 31.97 -24.00 2.28
CA ALA A 388 32.93 -23.74 1.22
C ALA A 388 32.52 -24.12 -0.21
N ASP A 389 31.49 -24.96 -0.50
CA ASP A 389 31.36 -25.39 -1.91
C ASP A 389 30.03 -25.94 -2.43
N GLY A 390 28.86 -25.59 -1.86
CA GLY A 390 27.58 -25.99 -2.48
C GLY A 390 27.46 -25.51 -3.93
N LEU A 391 27.75 -24.23 -4.14
CA LEU A 391 27.78 -23.61 -5.46
C LEU A 391 28.85 -24.24 -6.35
N ALA A 392 30.09 -24.45 -5.89
CA ALA A 392 31.09 -25.00 -6.78
C ALA A 392 30.92 -26.49 -7.06
N ARG A 393 30.31 -27.28 -6.16
CA ARG A 393 29.85 -28.64 -6.48
C ARG A 393 28.87 -28.63 -7.65
N VAL A 394 27.89 -27.72 -7.63
CA VAL A 394 26.98 -27.54 -8.78
C VAL A 394 27.76 -27.12 -10.04
N ARG A 395 28.70 -26.17 -9.93
CA ARG A 395 29.50 -25.71 -11.08
C ARG A 395 30.43 -26.77 -11.64
N GLU A 396 30.92 -27.69 -10.81
CA GLU A 396 31.76 -28.81 -11.23
C GLU A 396 30.98 -29.79 -12.10
N ARG A 397 29.72 -30.07 -11.75
CA ARG A 397 28.84 -30.95 -12.54
C ARG A 397 28.25 -30.27 -13.78
N ILE A 398 28.17 -28.94 -13.79
CA ILE A 398 27.64 -28.15 -14.90
C ILE A 398 28.74 -27.24 -15.48
N PRO A 399 29.78 -27.81 -16.11
CA PRO A 399 30.87 -27.06 -16.70
C PRO A 399 30.37 -26.15 -17.82
N HIS A 400 31.07 -25.02 -18.00
CA HIS A 400 30.76 -24.01 -19.01
C HIS A 400 29.33 -23.45 -18.93
N SER A 401 28.72 -23.44 -17.74
CA SER A 401 27.42 -22.82 -17.51
C SER A 401 27.50 -21.29 -17.58
N THR A 402 26.46 -20.70 -18.17
CA THR A 402 26.24 -19.26 -18.14
C THR A 402 25.61 -18.89 -16.79
N ILE A 403 26.25 -17.99 -16.05
CA ILE A 403 25.78 -17.55 -14.73
C ILE A 403 24.99 -16.25 -14.91
N THR A 404 23.72 -16.25 -14.49
CA THR A 404 22.89 -15.05 -14.40
C THR A 404 22.55 -14.76 -12.95
N ARG A 405 22.69 -13.49 -12.54
CA ARG A 405 22.36 -13.04 -11.18
C ARG A 405 21.10 -12.18 -11.21
N LEU A 406 20.07 -12.64 -10.52
CA LEU A 406 18.85 -11.90 -10.28
C LEU A 406 19.07 -11.01 -9.06
N VAL A 407 19.03 -9.70 -9.26
CA VAL A 407 19.32 -8.70 -8.21
C VAL A 407 18.15 -7.78 -7.91
N ASP A 408 17.06 -7.89 -8.67
CA ASP A 408 15.89 -7.05 -8.52
C ASP A 408 14.76 -7.82 -7.82
N ASN A 409 14.13 -7.18 -6.85
CA ASN A 409 12.94 -7.71 -6.19
C ASN A 409 11.73 -7.56 -7.11
N ALA A 410 11.23 -8.69 -7.59
CA ALA A 410 10.05 -8.76 -8.45
C ALA A 410 8.78 -9.23 -7.71
N ARG A 411 8.90 -9.55 -6.42
CA ARG A 411 7.89 -10.31 -5.69
C ARG A 411 7.33 -9.57 -4.49
N ALA A 412 8.17 -9.11 -3.57
CA ALA A 412 7.71 -8.41 -2.38
C ALA A 412 7.36 -6.96 -2.75
N ALA A 413 6.30 -6.41 -2.18
CA ALA A 413 6.04 -4.98 -2.33
C ALA A 413 7.20 -4.14 -1.72
N PRO A 414 7.47 -2.91 -2.21
CA PRO A 414 8.71 -2.20 -1.88
C PRO A 414 8.95 -2.00 -0.38
N ALA A 415 7.95 -1.51 0.36
CA ALA A 415 8.03 -1.33 1.81
C ALA A 415 8.28 -2.64 2.57
N LEU A 416 7.77 -3.76 2.06
CA LEU A 416 8.03 -5.07 2.65
C LEU A 416 9.47 -5.53 2.40
N ALA A 417 10.03 -5.25 1.22
CA ALA A 417 11.43 -5.55 0.95
C ALA A 417 12.36 -4.73 1.86
N GLU A 418 12.06 -3.44 2.04
CA GLU A 418 12.78 -2.56 2.98
C GLU A 418 12.71 -3.08 4.42
N LEU A 419 11.54 -3.55 4.86
CA LEU A 419 11.39 -4.17 6.17
C LEU A 419 12.26 -5.42 6.32
N VAL A 420 12.32 -6.29 5.30
CA VAL A 420 13.15 -7.51 5.34
C VAL A 420 14.65 -7.16 5.39
N GLU A 421 15.07 -6.17 4.62
CA GLU A 421 16.45 -5.65 4.64
C GLU A 421 16.78 -5.04 6.01
N ALA A 422 15.86 -4.28 6.61
CA ALA A 422 16.00 -3.74 7.96
C ALA A 422 16.09 -4.84 9.03
N LEU A 423 15.26 -5.88 8.94
CA LEU A 423 15.28 -7.01 9.85
C LEU A 423 16.63 -7.77 9.79
N THR A 424 17.15 -7.97 8.59
CA THR A 424 18.38 -8.74 8.35
C THR A 424 19.65 -7.91 8.50
N GLY A 425 19.58 -6.59 8.30
CA GLY A 425 20.73 -5.68 8.31
C GLY A 425 21.51 -5.68 7.00
N ASP A 426 20.89 -6.09 5.89
CA ASP A 426 21.56 -6.33 4.62
C ASP A 426 20.81 -5.69 3.44
N GLU A 427 21.56 -5.15 2.48
CA GLU A 427 21.02 -4.70 1.20
C GLU A 427 20.92 -5.91 0.24
N LEU A 428 19.69 -6.33 -0.05
CA LEU A 428 19.41 -7.56 -0.81
C LEU A 428 19.10 -7.27 -2.27
N PHE A 429 18.47 -6.12 -2.56
CA PHE A 429 17.95 -5.81 -3.88
C PHE A 429 18.47 -4.50 -4.44
N ARG A 430 18.80 -4.49 -5.73
CA ARG A 430 19.18 -3.27 -6.45
C ARG A 430 17.95 -2.43 -6.77
N GLU A 431 16.92 -3.06 -7.34
CA GLU A 431 15.66 -2.42 -7.69
C GLU A 431 14.46 -3.18 -7.12
N ARG A 432 13.36 -2.45 -6.92
CA ARG A 432 12.06 -2.97 -6.47
C ARG A 432 11.08 -2.74 -7.61
N LEU A 433 10.67 -3.81 -8.30
CA LEU A 433 9.95 -3.70 -9.57
C LEU A 433 8.44 -3.50 -9.41
N ARG A 434 7.90 -3.81 -8.22
CA ARG A 434 6.49 -3.61 -7.87
C ARG A 434 6.18 -2.13 -7.61
N MET A 435 4.97 -1.70 -8.00
CA MET A 435 4.52 -0.31 -7.92
C MET A 435 3.49 -0.06 -6.81
N ASP A 436 3.12 -1.10 -6.08
CA ASP A 436 2.09 -1.08 -5.04
C ASP A 436 2.69 -1.19 -3.63
N ASP A 437 1.97 -0.68 -2.64
CA ASP A 437 2.50 -0.57 -1.28
C ASP A 437 2.35 -1.88 -0.49
N GLY A 438 3.45 -2.29 0.12
CA GLY A 438 3.48 -3.35 1.12
C GLY A 438 3.19 -2.81 2.51
N ARG A 439 2.90 -3.71 3.43
CA ARG A 439 2.81 -3.39 4.86
C ARG A 439 3.61 -4.39 5.65
N GLY A 440 4.24 -3.93 6.71
CA GLY A 440 4.72 -4.86 7.70
C GLY A 440 4.79 -4.25 9.08
N LYS A 441 4.84 -5.13 10.07
CA LYS A 441 4.87 -4.75 11.47
C LYS A 441 5.67 -5.77 12.25
N VAL A 442 6.64 -5.28 13.03
CA VAL A 442 7.37 -6.07 14.01
C VAL A 442 6.84 -5.73 15.39
N VAL A 443 6.52 -6.74 16.18
CA VAL A 443 5.99 -6.58 17.54
C VAL A 443 6.74 -7.54 18.45
N SER A 444 7.30 -7.00 19.53
CA SER A 444 7.89 -7.82 20.58
C SER A 444 6.83 -8.27 21.58
N TYR A 445 6.96 -9.49 22.12
CA TYR A 445 6.13 -10.00 23.21
C TYR A 445 6.99 -10.46 24.40
N ALA A 446 6.45 -10.30 25.60
CA ALA A 446 7.10 -10.67 26.85
C ALA A 446 6.91 -12.16 27.19
N ASP A 447 5.76 -12.73 26.86
CA ASP A 447 5.42 -14.12 27.18
C ASP A 447 4.50 -14.80 26.15
N GLU A 448 4.24 -16.10 26.36
CA GLU A 448 3.40 -16.89 25.46
C GLU A 448 1.95 -16.42 25.41
N SER A 449 1.39 -15.91 26.53
CA SER A 449 0.01 -15.44 26.57
C SER A 449 -0.15 -14.19 25.71
N GLU A 450 0.80 -13.26 25.79
CA GLU A 450 0.83 -12.06 24.96
C GLU A 450 1.00 -12.44 23.48
N GLN A 451 1.89 -13.39 23.16
CA GLN A 451 2.06 -13.89 21.79
C GLN A 451 0.75 -14.44 21.19
N GLN A 452 -0.04 -15.20 21.96
CA GLN A 452 -1.33 -15.75 21.51
C GLN A 452 -2.33 -14.64 21.16
N GLY A 453 -2.40 -13.59 22.00
CA GLY A 453 -3.22 -12.41 21.74
C GLY A 453 -2.79 -11.70 20.46
N LEU A 454 -1.49 -11.39 20.33
CA LEU A 454 -0.92 -10.72 19.16
C LEU A 454 -1.10 -11.52 17.86
N LEU A 455 -1.00 -12.84 17.91
CA LEU A 455 -1.27 -13.70 16.76
C LEU A 455 -2.72 -13.58 16.30
N THR A 456 -3.66 -13.61 17.24
CA THR A 456 -5.10 -13.46 16.93
C THR A 456 -5.39 -12.07 16.35
N ASP A 457 -4.84 -11.02 16.96
CA ASP A 457 -4.99 -9.64 16.50
C ASP A 457 -4.41 -9.43 15.10
N ALA A 458 -3.24 -10.02 14.82
CA ALA A 458 -2.63 -9.95 13.50
C ALA A 458 -3.51 -10.62 12.42
N VAL A 459 -4.12 -11.78 12.73
CA VAL A 459 -5.05 -12.44 11.81
C VAL A 459 -6.31 -11.60 11.59
N VAL A 460 -6.90 -11.05 12.64
CA VAL A 460 -8.09 -10.18 12.53
C VAL A 460 -7.78 -8.94 11.70
N ALA A 461 -6.64 -8.28 11.94
CA ALA A 461 -6.20 -7.11 11.17
C ALA A 461 -6.07 -7.42 9.67
N LEU A 462 -5.54 -8.59 9.31
CA LEU A 462 -5.46 -9.02 7.91
C LEU A 462 -6.84 -9.28 7.29
N VAL A 463 -7.76 -9.89 8.03
CA VAL A 463 -9.13 -10.12 7.56
C VAL A 463 -9.87 -8.79 7.36
N ASP A 464 -9.71 -7.84 8.27
CA ASP A 464 -10.28 -6.48 8.17
C ASP A 464 -9.67 -5.68 7.02
N ASP A 465 -8.37 -5.86 6.76
CA ASP A 465 -7.69 -5.37 5.56
C ASP A 465 -8.11 -6.11 4.27
N GLY A 466 -8.98 -7.12 4.39
CA GLY A 466 -9.66 -7.76 3.27
C GLY A 466 -8.92 -8.94 2.65
N TYR A 467 -7.94 -9.51 3.35
CA TYR A 467 -7.31 -10.78 2.97
C TYR A 467 -8.25 -11.94 3.25
N ARG A 468 -8.30 -12.91 2.34
CA ARG A 468 -8.99 -14.18 2.57
C ARG A 468 -8.18 -15.06 3.51
N LEU A 469 -8.84 -15.98 4.22
CA LEU A 469 -8.14 -16.89 5.14
C LEU A 469 -7.08 -17.74 4.44
N ASP A 470 -7.33 -18.17 3.20
CA ASP A 470 -6.39 -18.94 2.39
C ASP A 470 -5.22 -18.12 1.80
N GLU A 471 -5.29 -16.78 1.89
CA GLU A 471 -4.21 -15.84 1.56
C GLU A 471 -3.28 -15.55 2.75
N ILE A 472 -3.64 -16.03 3.95
CA ILE A 472 -2.88 -15.85 5.19
C ILE A 472 -2.08 -17.13 5.49
N LEU A 473 -0.80 -16.94 5.82
CA LEU A 473 0.12 -18.01 6.20
C LEU A 473 0.80 -17.70 7.54
N VAL A 474 0.68 -18.60 8.51
CA VAL A 474 1.35 -18.48 9.82
C VAL A 474 2.56 -19.41 9.89
N LEU A 475 3.75 -18.85 10.06
CA LEU A 475 5.00 -19.61 10.11
C LEU A 475 5.68 -19.49 11.47
N ALA A 476 6.31 -20.58 11.89
CA ALA A 476 7.14 -20.62 13.09
C ALA A 476 8.44 -21.39 12.83
N PRO A 477 9.52 -21.16 13.61
CA PRO A 477 10.75 -21.94 13.50
C PRO A 477 10.58 -23.41 13.95
N LYS A 478 9.54 -23.73 14.74
CA LYS A 478 9.30 -25.06 15.34
C LYS A 478 7.85 -25.54 15.14
N ARG A 479 7.64 -26.87 15.22
CA ARG A 479 6.30 -27.48 15.08
C ARG A 479 5.36 -27.11 16.22
N ASP A 480 5.85 -27.19 17.45
CA ASP A 480 5.13 -26.80 18.67
C ASP A 480 5.14 -25.27 18.83
N SER A 481 4.39 -24.61 17.96
CA SER A 481 4.31 -23.15 17.80
C SER A 481 3.08 -22.56 18.51
N ALA A 482 3.01 -21.23 18.56
CA ALA A 482 1.81 -20.51 19.00
C ALA A 482 0.57 -20.94 18.21
N ALA A 483 0.70 -21.06 16.88
CA ALA A 483 -0.38 -21.52 16.01
C ALA A 483 -0.81 -22.97 16.32
N ALA A 484 0.14 -23.86 16.61
CA ALA A 484 -0.18 -25.24 16.99
C ALA A 484 -0.98 -25.32 18.30
N ARG A 485 -0.71 -24.39 19.22
CA ARG A 485 -1.32 -24.29 20.55
C ARG A 485 -2.34 -23.15 20.65
N ALA A 486 -2.93 -22.74 19.52
CA ALA A 486 -3.83 -21.60 19.46
C ALA A 486 -4.93 -21.70 20.54
N THR A 487 -4.94 -20.74 21.46
CA THR A 487 -5.86 -20.74 22.62
C THR A 487 -7.19 -20.05 22.33
N ASP A 488 -7.20 -19.12 21.37
CA ASP A 488 -8.41 -18.46 20.92
C ASP A 488 -9.27 -19.41 20.06
N PRO A 489 -10.55 -19.67 20.43
CA PRO A 489 -11.41 -20.59 19.69
C PRO A 489 -11.67 -20.14 18.24
N TRP A 490 -11.80 -18.83 17.99
CA TRP A 490 -12.10 -18.29 16.66
C TRP A 490 -10.93 -18.52 15.70
N LEU A 491 -9.70 -18.34 16.19
CA LEU A 491 -8.48 -18.63 15.44
C LEU A 491 -8.33 -20.14 15.22
N HIS A 492 -8.48 -20.94 16.27
CA HIS A 492 -8.30 -22.39 16.22
C HIS A 492 -9.18 -23.06 15.15
N GLU A 493 -10.46 -22.68 15.07
CA GLU A 493 -11.41 -23.21 14.06
C GLU A 493 -11.05 -22.84 12.60
N ARG A 494 -10.25 -21.79 12.41
CA ARG A 494 -9.85 -21.26 11.10
C ARG A 494 -8.49 -21.75 10.63
N LEU A 495 -7.68 -22.33 11.50
CA LEU A 495 -6.41 -22.96 11.10
C LEU A 495 -6.69 -24.22 10.27
N ALA A 496 -5.87 -24.44 9.25
CA ALA A 496 -5.87 -25.69 8.50
C ALA A 496 -5.46 -26.87 9.42
N PRO A 497 -5.86 -28.11 9.09
CA PRO A 497 -5.41 -29.28 9.83
C PRO A 497 -3.88 -29.36 9.91
N PRO A 498 -3.30 -29.83 11.04
CA PRO A 498 -1.86 -30.01 11.17
C PRO A 498 -1.30 -30.84 10.02
N GLY A 499 -0.22 -30.35 9.39
CA GLY A 499 0.46 -31.07 8.31
C GLY A 499 -0.23 -31.04 6.94
N ALA A 500 -1.39 -30.39 6.78
CA ALA A 500 -2.05 -30.25 5.48
C ALA A 500 -1.09 -29.70 4.42
N THR A 501 -0.85 -30.43 3.33
CA THR A 501 0.07 -30.05 2.24
C THR A 501 -0.60 -29.21 1.15
N ALA A 502 -1.89 -29.46 0.90
CA ALA A 502 -2.71 -28.69 -0.04
C ALA A 502 -3.37 -27.47 0.62
N ILE A 503 -3.73 -26.48 -0.20
CA ILE A 503 -4.52 -25.32 0.24
C ILE A 503 -5.93 -25.79 0.58
N VAL A 504 -6.35 -25.58 1.83
CA VAL A 504 -7.73 -25.83 2.27
C VAL A 504 -8.51 -24.53 2.12
N PRO A 505 -9.57 -24.47 1.28
CA PRO A 505 -10.34 -23.25 1.10
C PRO A 505 -10.90 -22.72 2.42
N ASN A 506 -10.84 -21.40 2.61
CA ASN A 506 -11.35 -20.72 3.81
C ASN A 506 -10.71 -21.23 5.13
N ARG A 507 -9.43 -21.60 5.08
CA ARG A 507 -8.60 -21.95 6.23
C ARG A 507 -7.22 -21.30 6.10
N ILE A 508 -6.68 -20.90 7.25
CA ILE A 508 -5.36 -20.30 7.38
C ILE A 508 -4.32 -21.39 7.33
N ARG A 509 -3.36 -21.26 6.40
CA ARG A 509 -2.23 -22.19 6.32
C ARG A 509 -1.27 -21.91 7.46
N TRP A 510 -0.69 -22.96 8.05
CA TRP A 510 0.33 -22.79 9.07
C TRP A 510 1.34 -23.93 9.10
N GLY A 511 2.50 -23.70 9.70
CA GLY A 511 3.52 -24.71 9.95
C GLY A 511 4.92 -24.14 10.14
N THR A 512 5.95 -24.96 9.90
CA THR A 512 7.33 -24.51 10.09
C THR A 512 7.84 -23.73 8.89
N VAL A 513 8.79 -22.81 9.11
CA VAL A 513 9.51 -22.11 8.03
C VAL A 513 10.11 -23.10 7.03
N HIS A 514 10.72 -24.18 7.51
CA HIS A 514 11.27 -25.26 6.67
C HIS A 514 10.21 -25.89 5.74
N ALA A 515 9.02 -26.16 6.27
CA ALA A 515 7.96 -26.81 5.50
C ALA A 515 7.45 -25.92 4.37
N TYR A 516 7.44 -24.60 4.55
CA TYR A 516 6.93 -23.63 3.58
C TYR A 516 8.04 -22.92 2.78
N LYS A 517 9.30 -23.38 2.86
CA LYS A 517 10.35 -22.87 1.99
C LYS A 517 9.98 -23.08 0.52
N GLY A 518 10.27 -22.08 -0.30
CA GLY A 518 9.86 -22.01 -1.72
C GLY A 518 8.43 -21.52 -1.94
N LEU A 519 7.58 -21.46 -0.91
CA LEU A 519 6.17 -21.07 -1.04
C LEU A 519 5.90 -19.67 -0.54
N GLU A 520 5.06 -18.93 -1.25
CA GLU A 520 4.68 -17.56 -0.90
C GLU A 520 3.21 -17.45 -0.43
N SER A 521 2.92 -16.33 0.21
CA SER A 521 1.56 -15.93 0.57
C SER A 521 1.41 -14.41 0.52
N PRO A 522 0.24 -13.88 0.10
CA PRO A 522 -0.08 -12.46 0.18
C PRO A 522 0.21 -11.87 1.57
N ALA A 523 -0.26 -12.54 2.62
CA ALA A 523 0.01 -12.17 3.99
C ALA A 523 0.70 -13.30 4.77
N VAL A 524 1.74 -12.97 5.51
CA VAL A 524 2.46 -13.89 6.39
C VAL A 524 2.54 -13.32 7.80
N ILE A 525 2.36 -14.20 8.79
CA ILE A 525 2.63 -13.93 10.20
C ILE A 525 3.74 -14.87 10.64
N LEU A 526 4.90 -14.33 11.03
CA LEU A 526 5.95 -15.08 11.71
C LEU A 526 5.71 -15.01 13.21
N THR A 527 5.64 -16.18 13.85
CA THR A 527 5.47 -16.32 15.29
C THR A 527 6.60 -17.17 15.88
N ASP A 528 6.75 -17.13 17.19
CA ASP A 528 7.83 -17.74 17.96
C ASP A 528 9.23 -17.30 17.50
N VAL A 529 9.37 -16.06 17.00
CA VAL A 529 10.62 -15.56 16.43
C VAL A 529 11.60 -15.20 17.54
N ASP A 530 12.74 -15.89 17.52
CA ASP A 530 13.81 -15.74 18.50
C ASP A 530 15.15 -15.81 17.74
N PRO A 531 15.75 -14.66 17.38
CA PRO A 531 17.00 -14.59 16.63
C PRO A 531 18.18 -15.26 17.36
N ALA A 532 18.13 -15.32 18.69
CA ALA A 532 19.20 -15.89 19.52
C ALA A 532 19.26 -17.43 19.44
N ARG A 533 18.23 -18.09 18.88
CA ARG A 533 18.24 -19.54 18.67
C ARG A 533 19.23 -19.96 17.59
N PRO A 534 19.69 -21.22 17.59
CA PRO A 534 20.46 -21.77 16.48
C PRO A 534 19.72 -21.53 15.16
N ARG A 535 20.36 -20.81 14.22
CA ARG A 535 19.81 -20.41 12.92
C ARG A 535 18.60 -19.46 12.99
N GLY A 536 18.41 -18.75 14.09
CA GLY A 536 17.27 -17.84 14.28
C GLY A 536 17.18 -16.76 13.19
N GLU A 537 18.31 -16.11 12.87
CA GLU A 537 18.36 -15.09 11.79
C GLU A 537 18.07 -15.67 10.40
N GLU A 538 18.57 -16.87 10.10
CA GLU A 538 18.32 -17.53 8.82
C GLU A 538 16.83 -17.90 8.65
N LEU A 539 16.21 -18.41 9.72
CA LEU A 539 14.77 -18.72 9.73
C LEU A 539 13.90 -17.47 9.68
N LEU A 540 14.33 -16.37 10.30
CA LEU A 540 13.69 -15.07 10.18
C LEU A 540 13.71 -14.60 8.72
N TYR A 541 14.89 -14.61 8.07
CA TYR A 541 15.01 -14.23 6.65
C TYR A 541 14.16 -15.12 5.73
N VAL A 542 14.27 -16.45 5.85
CA VAL A 542 13.48 -17.37 5.01
C VAL A 542 11.98 -17.20 5.25
N GLY A 543 11.55 -17.06 6.51
CA GLY A 543 10.16 -16.85 6.86
C GLY A 543 9.61 -15.51 6.34
N ALA A 544 10.36 -14.43 6.54
CA ALA A 544 9.91 -13.07 6.20
C ALA A 544 9.74 -12.90 4.69
N THR A 545 10.64 -13.52 3.92
CA THR A 545 10.62 -13.50 2.45
C THR A 545 9.51 -14.36 1.82
N ARG A 546 8.66 -15.01 2.62
CA ARG A 546 7.45 -15.67 2.13
C ARG A 546 6.28 -14.72 1.92
N ALA A 547 6.31 -13.54 2.55
CA ALA A 547 5.30 -12.51 2.35
C ALA A 547 5.50 -11.82 1.00
N THR A 548 4.40 -11.55 0.29
CA THR A 548 4.43 -10.68 -0.90
C THR A 548 3.88 -9.29 -0.60
N ASP A 549 2.88 -9.16 0.26
CA ASP A 549 2.18 -7.88 0.50
C ASP A 549 2.20 -7.45 1.97
N HIS A 550 1.94 -8.37 2.89
CA HIS A 550 1.83 -8.07 4.31
C HIS A 550 2.68 -9.04 5.16
N LEU A 551 3.51 -8.50 6.06
CA LEU A 551 4.26 -9.28 7.03
C LEU A 551 4.02 -8.81 8.47
N PHE A 552 3.60 -9.71 9.34
CA PHE A 552 3.72 -9.54 10.78
C PHE A 552 4.89 -10.38 11.31
N VAL A 553 5.72 -9.80 12.17
CA VAL A 553 6.78 -10.54 12.88
C VAL A 553 6.54 -10.39 14.38
N LEU A 554 6.20 -11.50 15.03
CA LEU A 554 6.04 -11.58 16.49
C LEU A 554 7.31 -12.19 17.07
N THR A 555 8.04 -11.42 17.87
CA THR A 555 9.37 -11.83 18.38
C THR A 555 9.52 -11.66 19.89
N VAL A 556 10.35 -12.50 20.52
CA VAL A 556 10.80 -12.27 21.90
C VAL A 556 11.84 -11.15 22.04
N ASP A 557 12.48 -10.75 20.94
CA ASP A 557 13.62 -9.83 20.96
C ASP A 557 13.18 -8.40 20.59
N PRO A 558 13.08 -7.49 21.58
CA PRO A 558 12.68 -6.10 21.31
C PRO A 558 13.68 -5.34 20.44
N SER A 559 14.94 -5.77 20.36
CA SER A 559 15.95 -5.09 19.54
C SER A 559 15.63 -5.15 18.03
N LEU A 560 14.83 -6.13 17.59
CA LEU A 560 14.35 -6.16 16.20
C LEU A 560 13.36 -5.04 15.90
N VAL A 561 12.52 -4.66 16.88
CA VAL A 561 11.59 -3.53 16.74
C VAL A 561 12.39 -2.24 16.60
N GLU A 562 13.35 -2.03 17.50
CA GLU A 562 14.23 -0.85 17.48
C GLU A 562 15.03 -0.74 16.17
N ARG A 563 15.52 -1.87 15.64
CA ARG A 563 16.26 -1.93 14.38
C ARG A 563 15.42 -1.46 13.18
N VAL A 564 14.16 -1.90 13.12
CA VAL A 564 13.22 -1.54 12.05
C VAL A 564 12.81 -0.07 12.17
N GLU A 565 12.49 0.40 13.38
CA GLU A 565 12.18 1.82 13.61
C GLU A 565 13.35 2.74 13.25
N ALA A 566 14.59 2.34 13.57
CA ALA A 566 15.80 3.09 13.22
C ALA A 566 16.04 3.16 11.69
N ALA A 567 15.60 2.15 10.95
CA ALA A 567 15.66 2.12 9.49
C ALA A 567 14.52 2.92 8.83
N GLY A 568 13.51 3.34 9.59
CA GLY A 568 12.31 4.02 9.08
C GLY A 568 11.37 3.10 8.29
N ALA A 569 11.46 1.79 8.54
CA ALA A 569 10.72 0.73 7.82
C ALA A 569 9.47 0.25 8.56
#